data_AF-A0A9Q9HQC4-F1
#
_entry.id   AF-A0A9Q9HQC4-F1
#
_cell.length_a   1.000
_cell.length_b   1.000
_cell.length_c   1.000
_cell.angle_alpha   90.00
_cell.angle_beta   90.00
_cell.angle_gamma   90.00
#
_symmetry.space_group_name_H-M   'P 1'
#
loop_
_entity.id
_entity.type
_entity.pdbx_description
1 polymer ?
#
loop_
_entity_poly.entity_id
_entity_poly.type
_entity_poly.pdbx_seq_one_letter_code
_entity_poly.pdbx_strand_id
1 'polypeptide(L)'
;MFRLFEQQHRPIKIKSLKELEPGFKPRWFRISFRLILVGFLSMPVIVAGSVLKVSLLIWLGVAIFHFVMFALIALSVVPRGMRFVGFWWPWVGLKAAQLDSWLERDLDWGN
;
A
#
# COMPACT_ATOMS: atom_id res chain seq x y z
N MET A 1 -1.53 -11.89 -41.36
CA MET A 1 -0.27 -11.74 -40.59
C MET A 1 -0.60 -12.04 -39.14
N PHE A 2 -0.34 -13.28 -38.71
CA PHE A 2 -0.89 -13.87 -37.48
C PHE A 2 -0.04 -13.49 -36.26
N ARG A 3 -0.71 -12.83 -35.30
CA ARG A 3 -0.55 -12.92 -33.83
C ARG A 3 0.78 -13.50 -33.32
N LEU A 4 1.81 -12.67 -33.27
CA LEU A 4 2.86 -12.76 -32.25
C LEU A 4 2.30 -12.18 -30.94
N PHE A 5 1.35 -12.88 -30.33
CA PHE A 5 1.14 -12.72 -28.89
C PHE A 5 2.11 -13.70 -28.24
N GLU A 6 3.30 -13.19 -27.90
CA GLU A 6 4.09 -13.77 -26.83
C GLU A 6 3.14 -14.00 -25.65
N GLN A 7 2.81 -15.25 -25.40
CA GLN A 7 2.33 -15.70 -24.10
C GLN A 7 3.50 -15.52 -23.13
N GLN A 8 3.73 -14.26 -22.76
CA GLN A 8 4.41 -13.91 -21.54
C GLN A 8 3.66 -14.69 -20.46
N HIS A 9 4.32 -15.73 -19.94
CA HIS A 9 3.79 -16.64 -18.92
C HIS A 9 3.36 -15.82 -17.71
N ARG A 10 2.15 -15.26 -17.74
CA ARG A 10 1.56 -14.63 -16.57
C ARG A 10 1.34 -15.75 -15.57
N PRO A 11 1.96 -15.71 -14.39
CA PRO A 11 1.76 -16.74 -13.38
C PRO A 11 0.26 -16.82 -13.09
N ILE A 12 -0.30 -18.02 -13.28
CA ILE A 12 -1.75 -18.28 -13.33
C ILE A 12 -2.42 -18.06 -11.97
N LYS A 13 -1.64 -18.04 -10.88
CA LYS A 13 -2.09 -17.74 -9.51
C LYS A 13 -0.87 -17.60 -8.60
N ILE A 14 -0.74 -16.51 -7.85
CA ILE A 14 0.29 -16.29 -6.83
C ILE A 14 -0.35 -16.51 -5.45
N LYS A 15 -0.11 -17.65 -4.82
CA LYS A 15 -0.67 -18.00 -3.49
C LYS A 15 0.09 -17.33 -2.34
N SER A 16 1.33 -16.91 -2.57
CA SER A 16 2.19 -16.35 -1.52
C SER A 16 3.26 -15.44 -2.10
N LEU A 17 3.69 -14.44 -1.32
CA LEU A 17 4.88 -13.62 -1.62
C LEU A 17 6.15 -14.48 -1.82
N LYS A 18 6.17 -15.72 -1.31
CA LYS A 18 7.26 -16.68 -1.48
C LYS A 18 7.34 -17.31 -2.88
N GLU A 19 6.26 -17.23 -3.68
CA GLU A 19 6.22 -17.76 -5.05
C GLU A 19 6.76 -16.76 -6.08
N LEU A 20 6.92 -15.50 -5.69
CA LEU A 20 7.60 -14.52 -6.53
C LEU A 20 9.11 -14.69 -6.42
N GLU A 21 9.83 -14.27 -7.46
CA GLU A 21 11.29 -14.29 -7.49
C GLU A 21 11.89 -13.80 -6.16
N PRO A 22 12.95 -14.44 -5.65
CA PRO A 22 13.57 -14.08 -4.39
C PRO A 22 14.08 -12.63 -4.45
N GLY A 23 13.25 -11.69 -3.98
CA GLY A 23 13.51 -10.26 -4.03
C GLY A 23 12.33 -9.40 -4.50
N PHE A 24 11.35 -9.98 -5.21
CA PHE A 24 10.18 -9.22 -5.63
C PHE A 24 9.28 -8.90 -4.42
N LYS A 25 9.10 -7.60 -4.16
CA LYS A 25 8.17 -7.08 -3.15
C LYS A 25 7.20 -6.11 -3.82
N PRO A 26 5.89 -6.39 -3.79
CA PRO A 26 4.90 -5.50 -4.38
C PRO A 26 5.00 -4.09 -3.83
N ARG A 27 4.68 -3.10 -4.64
CA ARG A 27 4.72 -1.71 -4.23
C ARG A 27 3.82 -1.42 -3.05
N TRP A 28 2.59 -1.95 -3.04
CA TRP A 28 1.69 -1.83 -1.88
C TRP A 28 2.35 -2.35 -0.59
N PHE A 29 3.05 -3.50 -0.67
CA PHE A 29 3.73 -4.08 0.48
C PHE A 29 4.92 -3.23 0.93
N ARG A 30 5.74 -2.75 -0.01
CA ARG A 30 6.87 -1.84 0.27
C ARG A 30 6.40 -0.55 0.93
N ILE A 31 5.29 0.03 0.44
CA ILE A 31 4.70 1.26 1.01
C ILE A 31 4.18 0.96 2.42
N SER A 32 3.36 -0.08 2.60
CA SER A 32 2.84 -0.47 3.92
C SER A 32 3.97 -0.72 4.92
N PHE A 33 5.01 -1.45 4.51
CA PHE A 33 6.15 -1.75 5.38
C PHE A 33 6.89 -0.48 5.81
N ARG A 34 7.15 0.44 4.87
CA ARG A 34 7.77 1.74 5.19
C ARG A 34 6.90 2.57 6.13
N LEU A 35 5.59 2.61 5.91
CA LEU A 35 4.65 3.32 6.77
C LEU A 35 4.65 2.73 8.18
N ILE A 36 4.58 1.41 8.33
CA ILE A 36 4.65 0.72 9.62
C ILE A 36 5.97 1.03 10.33
N LEU A 37 7.09 1.01 9.61
CA LEU A 37 8.39 1.34 10.17
C LEU A 37 8.44 2.79 10.68
N VAL A 38 7.92 3.76 9.92
CA VAL A 38 7.82 5.17 10.35
C VAL A 38 6.91 5.29 11.58
N GLY A 39 5.77 4.59 11.60
CA GLY A 39 4.87 4.55 12.75
C GLY A 39 5.57 4.00 14.00
N PHE A 40 6.33 2.92 13.85
CA PHE A 40 7.13 2.35 14.94
C PHE A 40 8.19 3.35 15.44
N LEU A 41 8.90 4.02 14.52
CA LEU A 41 9.90 5.03 14.86
C LEU A 41 9.32 6.30 15.49
N SER A 42 8.02 6.57 15.33
CA SER A 42 7.38 7.70 16.02
C SER A 42 7.26 7.47 17.53
N MET A 43 7.17 6.23 17.99
CA MET A 43 7.04 5.89 19.42
C MET A 43 8.23 6.36 20.28
N PRO A 44 9.49 6.08 19.92
CA PRO A 44 10.62 6.60 20.70
C PRO A 44 10.69 8.13 20.69
N VAL A 45 10.21 8.81 19.65
CA VAL A 45 10.12 10.28 19.61
C VAL A 45 9.11 10.80 20.65
N ILE A 46 7.94 10.15 20.74
CA ILE A 46 6.92 10.47 21.75
C ILE A 46 7.48 10.23 23.16
N VAL A 47 8.14 9.08 23.37
CA VAL A 47 8.74 8.73 24.67
C VAL A 47 9.84 9.73 25.05
N ALA A 48 10.75 10.06 24.14
CA ALA A 48 11.79 11.06 24.37
C ALA A 48 11.19 12.43 24.71
N GLY A 49 10.14 12.85 23.98
CA GLY A 49 9.42 14.08 24.25
C GLY A 49 8.79 14.11 25.65
N SER A 50 8.22 12.98 26.08
CA SER A 50 7.64 12.82 27.42
C SER A 50 8.71 12.90 28.52
N VAL A 51 9.81 12.18 28.36
CA VAL A 51 10.93 12.16 29.33
C VAL A 51 11.57 13.54 29.46
N LEU A 52 11.79 14.23 28.33
CA LEU A 52 12.42 15.55 28.30
C LEU A 52 11.44 16.70 28.57
N LYS A 53 10.14 16.40 28.76
CA LYS A 53 9.05 17.38 28.92
C LYS A 53 8.98 18.40 27.76
N VAL A 54 9.28 17.96 26.54
CA VAL A 54 9.24 18.79 25.32
C VAL A 54 7.95 18.51 24.57
N SER A 55 6.93 19.34 24.79
CA SER A 55 5.59 19.18 24.19
C SER A 55 5.60 19.12 22.67
N LEU A 56 6.47 19.90 22.01
CA LEU A 56 6.60 19.90 20.55
C LEU A 56 6.97 18.51 20.01
N LEU A 57 7.88 17.81 20.70
CA LEU A 57 8.36 16.49 20.29
C LEU A 57 7.27 15.42 20.43
N ILE A 58 6.45 15.53 21.49
CA ILE A 58 5.28 14.68 21.71
C ILE A 58 4.26 14.88 20.58
N TRP A 59 3.89 16.14 20.29
CA TRP A 59 2.94 16.46 19.23
C TRP A 59 3.41 15.99 17.86
N LEU A 60 4.70 16.17 17.55
CA LEU A 60 5.28 15.72 16.28
C LEU A 60 5.23 14.20 16.15
N GLY A 61 5.60 13.46 17.20
CA GLY A 61 5.51 12.00 17.20
C GLY A 61 4.07 11.51 17.06
N VAL A 62 3.12 12.11 17.79
CA VAL A 62 1.70 11.79 17.69
C VAL A 62 1.14 12.10 16.30
N ALA A 63 1.49 13.24 15.71
CA ALA A 63 1.05 13.62 14.37
C ALA A 63 1.57 12.66 13.29
N ILE A 64 2.84 12.26 13.37
CA ILE A 64 3.43 11.25 12.47
C ILE A 64 2.70 9.91 12.61
N PHE A 65 2.45 9.47 13.84
CA PHE A 65 1.73 8.23 14.08
C PHE A 65 0.32 8.25 13.45
N HIS A 66 -0.44 9.32 13.69
CA HIS A 66 -1.78 9.46 13.11
C HIS A 66 -1.74 9.50 11.59
N PHE A 67 -0.80 10.26 11.01
CA PHE A 67 -0.62 10.32 9.57
C PHE A 67 -0.35 8.92 8.97
N VAL A 68 0.53 8.14 9.59
CA VAL A 68 0.83 6.76 9.18
C VAL A 68 -0.43 5.89 9.23
N MET A 69 -1.21 5.97 10.32
CA MET A 69 -2.45 5.21 10.45
C MET A 69 -3.47 5.59 9.37
N PHE A 70 -3.67 6.88 9.10
CA PHE A 70 -4.54 7.33 8.02
C PHE A 70 -4.05 6.86 6.65
N ALA A 71 -2.75 6.92 6.38
CA ALA A 71 -2.17 6.46 5.12
C ALA A 71 -2.36 4.95 4.91
N LEU A 72 -2.19 4.13 5.96
CA LEU A 72 -2.43 2.68 5.91
C LEU A 72 -3.91 2.36 5.67
N ILE A 73 -4.82 3.06 6.37
CA ILE A 73 -6.26 2.91 6.16
C ILE A 73 -6.61 3.30 4.73
N ALA A 74 -6.13 4.44 4.23
CA ALA A 74 -6.36 4.91 2.87
C ALA A 74 -5.88 3.89 1.84
N LEU A 75 -4.65 3.37 1.99
CA LEU A 75 -4.09 2.35 1.09
C LEU A 75 -4.95 1.08 1.02
N SER A 76 -5.62 0.72 2.12
CA SER A 76 -6.46 -0.47 2.22
C SER A 76 -7.91 -0.23 1.74
N VAL A 77 -8.49 0.93 2.04
CA VAL A 77 -9.91 1.26 1.82
C VAL A 77 -10.14 1.95 0.49
N VAL A 78 -9.31 2.93 0.12
CA VAL A 78 -9.51 3.75 -1.08
C VAL A 78 -9.58 2.89 -2.35
N PRO A 79 -8.67 1.93 -2.60
CA PRO A 79 -8.78 1.09 -3.79
C PRO A 79 -10.09 0.27 -3.83
N ARG A 80 -10.55 -0.24 -2.68
CA ARG A 80 -11.82 -0.98 -2.58
C ARG A 80 -13.02 -0.08 -2.85
N GLY A 81 -13.05 1.10 -2.23
CA GLY A 81 -14.10 2.09 -2.45
C GLY A 81 -14.16 2.58 -3.89
N MET A 82 -12.99 2.85 -4.49
CA MET A 82 -12.92 3.31 -5.89
C MET A 82 -13.41 2.26 -6.88
N ARG A 83 -13.15 0.96 -6.66
CA ARG A 83 -13.74 -0.10 -7.48
C ARG A 83 -15.26 -0.14 -7.38
N PHE A 84 -15.79 -0.01 -6.16
CA PHE A 84 -17.24 0.01 -5.93
C PHE A 84 -17.91 1.21 -6.63
N VAL A 85 -17.36 2.41 -6.46
CA VAL A 85 -17.87 3.62 -7.15
C VAL A 85 -17.66 3.54 -8.66
N GLY A 86 -16.56 2.90 -9.10
CA GLY A 86 -16.23 2.68 -10.50
C GLY A 86 -17.25 1.84 -11.27
N PHE A 87 -18.08 1.05 -10.57
CA PHE A 87 -19.23 0.37 -11.17
C PHE A 87 -20.27 1.35 -11.73
N TRP A 88 -20.48 2.47 -11.03
CA TRP A 88 -21.47 3.49 -11.38
C TRP A 88 -20.88 4.61 -12.24
N TRP A 89 -19.58 4.93 -12.06
CA TRP A 89 -18.88 5.95 -12.82
C TRP A 89 -17.62 5.41 -13.50
N PRO A 90 -17.62 5.22 -14.84
CA PRO A 90 -16.50 4.63 -15.58
C PRO A 90 -15.15 5.34 -15.41
N TRP A 91 -15.15 6.67 -15.31
CA TRP A 91 -13.92 7.45 -15.12
C TRP A 91 -13.25 7.16 -13.75
N VAL A 92 -14.05 6.90 -12.70
CA VAL A 92 -13.55 6.49 -11.39
C VAL A 92 -13.00 5.07 -11.46
N GLY A 93 -13.66 4.18 -12.20
CA GLY A 93 -13.20 2.82 -12.45
C GLY A 93 -11.83 2.78 -13.14
N LEU A 94 -11.61 3.63 -14.14
CA LEU A 94 -10.30 3.78 -14.79
C LEU A 94 -9.22 4.24 -13.80
N LYS A 95 -9.55 5.19 -12.93
CA LYS A 95 -8.62 5.65 -11.87
C LYS A 95 -8.35 4.57 -10.83
N ALA A 96 -9.36 3.75 -10.49
CA ALA A 96 -9.20 2.62 -9.60
C ALA A 96 -8.23 1.58 -10.19
N ALA A 97 -8.40 1.23 -11.46
CA ALA A 97 -7.53 0.30 -12.17
C ALA A 97 -6.09 0.83 -12.30
N GLN A 98 -5.91 2.12 -12.61
CA GLN A 98 -4.60 2.77 -12.62
C GLN A 98 -3.92 2.71 -11.25
N LEU A 99 -4.69 2.97 -10.17
CA LEU A 99 -4.18 2.91 -8.80
C LEU A 99 -3.81 1.48 -8.39
N ASP A 100 -4.66 0.49 -8.68
CA ASP A 100 -4.39 -0.92 -8.38
C ASP A 100 -3.17 -1.44 -9.14
N SER A 101 -3.02 -1.07 -10.41
CA SER A 101 -1.86 -1.44 -11.22
C SER A 101 -0.58 -0.77 -10.73
N TRP A 102 -0.62 0.52 -10.39
CA TRP A 102 0.52 1.20 -9.79
C TRP A 102 0.92 0.59 -8.43
N LEU A 103 -0.07 0.17 -7.64
CA LEU A 103 0.14 -0.51 -6.38
C LEU A 103 0.59 -1.97 -6.53
N GLU A 104 0.57 -2.53 -7.75
CA GLU A 104 0.84 -3.93 -8.03
C GLU A 104 -0.13 -4.86 -7.24
N ARG A 105 -1.39 -4.41 -7.09
CA ARG A 105 -2.51 -5.14 -6.46
C ARG A 105 -3.36 -5.94 -7.45
N ASP A 106 -3.22 -5.63 -8.73
CA ASP A 106 -3.85 -6.30 -9.87
C ASP A 106 -3.17 -7.62 -10.26
N LEU A 107 -2.00 -7.93 -9.69
CA LEU A 107 -1.39 -9.25 -9.77
C LEU A 107 -2.35 -10.30 -9.18
N ASP A 108 -2.36 -11.50 -9.76
CA ASP A 108 -3.29 -12.57 -9.40
C ASP A 108 -2.91 -13.19 -8.05
N TRP A 109 -3.16 -12.47 -6.95
CA TRP A 109 -2.79 -12.81 -5.56
C TRP A 109 -3.50 -14.03 -4.97
N GLY A 110 -4.07 -14.88 -5.82
CA GLY A 110 -4.53 -16.20 -5.44
C GLY A 110 -5.52 -16.21 -4.29
N ASN A 111 -6.57 -15.37 -4.37
CA ASN A 111 -7.75 -15.54 -3.53
C ASN A 111 -8.45 -16.88 -3.78
#